data_AF-A0A0C5UZX5-F1
#
_entry.id   AF-A0A0C5UZX5-F1
#
_cell.length_a   1.000
_cell.length_b   1.000
_cell.length_c   1.000
_cell.angle_alpha   90.00
_cell.angle_beta   90.00
_cell.angle_gamma   90.00
#
_symmetry.space_group_name_H-M   'P 1'
#
loop_
_entity.id
_entity.type
_entity.pdbx_description
1 polymer ?
#
loop_
_entity_poly.entity_id
_entity_poly.type
_entity_poly.pdbx_seq_one_letter_code
_entity_poly.pdbx_strand_id
1 'polypeptide(L)'
;MGLRISVTLLLVFFLNTSALAEWLDGNVLIAGTWGDEENQFGILYEDTSDTLPGPYDISGMGNIVMADKVNGRFKIYASNGLLQSIVVPPVNRPSWWTIVPVFVGEKISLILDNFYFYDLTGDLINTTASPKKARKDQDVDNVLYIYQTKPIDQWVTYSQTGDLLNTYAQKPLILGRISDHIFVYDEKKQHTTTVQFDDNSWTLVGKYGDCFQRDDAGHLYCVSDRYVTRYNQCGKTVARLAIPEDDITVIPNNVPGVEDQWIVNSAYMDLKIDAHGNAYATRRTPDNYSLVKWTWQDSDNDRNDGPDAPINLIAKQLDAGTIELEWEGSLQDPGCVSGYKVSRTEISGDKGTEILSLGTGVRKAYDTNIEAGKTYYYRVQALSGVSDSDLSNEAVITTE
;
A
#
# COMPACT_ATOMS: atom_id res chain seq x y z
N MET A 1 -5.35 67.41 -29.25
CA MET A 1 -4.67 66.10 -29.40
C MET A 1 -4.75 65.40 -28.04
N GLY A 2 -5.83 64.66 -27.79
CA GLY A 2 -6.10 64.02 -26.49
C GLY A 2 -5.72 62.54 -26.57
N LEU A 3 -4.76 62.12 -25.74
CA LEU A 3 -4.28 60.74 -25.67
C LEU A 3 -5.29 59.91 -24.85
N ARG A 4 -5.90 58.88 -25.46
CA ARG A 4 -6.65 57.85 -24.73
C ARG A 4 -5.67 56.76 -24.30
N ILE A 5 -5.56 56.53 -22.99
CA ILE A 5 -4.86 55.38 -22.42
C ILE A 5 -5.90 54.27 -22.29
N SER A 6 -5.79 53.23 -23.12
CA SER A 6 -6.54 51.99 -22.92
C SER A 6 -5.81 51.15 -21.89
N VAL A 7 -6.44 50.93 -20.73
CA VAL A 7 -6.01 49.94 -19.74
C VAL A 7 -6.70 48.63 -20.09
N THR A 8 -5.94 47.67 -20.62
CA THR A 8 -6.43 46.31 -20.84
C THR A 8 -6.31 45.56 -19.51
N LEU A 9 -7.44 45.32 -18.86
CA LEU A 9 -7.53 44.51 -17.65
C LEU A 9 -7.38 43.02 -18.03
N LEU A 10 -6.24 42.41 -17.71
CA LEU A 10 -6.01 40.98 -17.89
C LEU A 10 -6.73 40.23 -16.76
N LEU A 11 -7.92 39.70 -17.04
CA LEU A 11 -8.64 38.82 -16.12
C LEU A 11 -8.01 37.42 -16.20
N VAL A 12 -7.20 37.06 -15.22
CA VAL A 12 -6.70 35.68 -15.06
C VAL A 12 -7.80 34.86 -14.38
N PHE A 13 -8.50 34.05 -15.17
CA PHE A 13 -9.41 33.03 -14.64
C PHE A 13 -8.57 31.88 -14.08
N PHE A 14 -8.48 31.76 -12.76
CA PHE A 14 -8.08 30.52 -12.11
C PHE A 14 -9.25 29.54 -12.24
N LEU A 15 -9.20 28.65 -13.22
CA LEU A 15 -10.04 27.45 -13.21
C LEU A 15 -9.52 26.56 -12.09
N ASN A 16 -10.20 26.59 -10.93
CA ASN A 16 -10.05 25.54 -9.92
C ASN A 16 -10.66 24.26 -10.50
N THR A 17 -9.90 23.52 -11.28
CA THR A 17 -10.22 22.12 -11.57
C THR A 17 -9.92 21.35 -10.29
N SER A 18 -10.95 20.95 -9.55
CA SER A 18 -10.79 19.97 -8.48
C SER A 18 -10.28 18.68 -9.15
N ALA A 19 -9.01 18.34 -8.94
CA ALA A 19 -8.48 17.05 -9.34
C ALA A 19 -9.13 15.97 -8.48
N LEU A 20 -9.43 14.81 -9.07
CA LEU A 20 -9.84 13.64 -8.31
C LEU A 20 -8.60 13.01 -7.67
N ALA A 21 -8.77 12.24 -6.59
CA ALA A 21 -7.63 11.56 -6.02
C ALA A 21 -7.21 10.41 -6.94
N GLU A 22 -5.97 10.43 -7.40
CA GLU A 22 -5.47 9.47 -8.38
C GLU A 22 -3.96 9.29 -8.34
N TRP A 23 -3.50 8.19 -8.93
CA TRP A 23 -2.08 8.01 -9.21
C TRP A 23 -1.70 8.80 -10.46
N LEU A 24 -0.74 9.71 -10.33
CA LEU A 24 -0.16 10.41 -11.47
C LEU A 24 0.68 9.45 -12.33
N ASP A 25 0.82 9.78 -13.60
CA ASP A 25 1.65 9.02 -14.54
C ASP A 25 3.09 8.84 -14.03
N GLY A 26 3.66 7.68 -14.36
CA GLY A 26 5.00 7.28 -13.92
C GLY A 26 6.08 8.14 -14.57
N ASN A 27 6.95 8.72 -13.74
CA ASN A 27 8.09 9.53 -14.17
C ASN A 27 9.40 8.79 -13.97
N VAL A 28 10.30 8.84 -14.96
CA VAL A 28 11.64 8.26 -14.85
C VAL A 28 12.49 9.15 -13.93
N LEU A 29 12.89 8.60 -12.77
CA LEU A 29 13.69 9.30 -11.77
C LEU A 29 15.19 9.03 -11.94
N ILE A 30 15.55 7.78 -12.23
CA ILE A 30 16.92 7.34 -12.51
C ILE A 30 16.89 6.60 -13.83
N ALA A 31 17.90 6.80 -14.68
CA ALA A 31 18.09 6.01 -15.90
C ALA A 31 19.58 5.87 -16.23
N GLY A 32 19.93 4.83 -16.97
CA GLY A 32 21.28 4.59 -17.44
C GLY A 32 21.35 3.40 -18.38
N THR A 33 22.57 3.09 -18.83
CA THR A 33 22.85 1.96 -19.74
C THR A 33 23.44 0.78 -18.97
N TRP A 34 23.48 -0.37 -19.65
CA TRP A 34 24.17 -1.56 -19.14
C TRP A 34 25.69 -1.48 -19.31
N GLY A 35 26.42 -2.13 -18.41
CA GLY A 35 27.89 -2.26 -18.42
C GLY A 35 28.53 -2.19 -17.03
N ASP A 36 29.84 -2.01 -16.98
CA ASP A 36 30.66 -2.04 -15.76
C ASP A 36 31.26 -0.67 -15.37
N GLU A 37 31.12 0.35 -16.23
CA GLU A 37 31.56 1.72 -15.94
C GLU A 37 30.80 2.33 -14.74
N GLU A 38 31.34 3.39 -14.14
CA GLU A 38 30.79 4.01 -12.90
C GLU A 38 29.29 4.37 -13.00
N ASN A 39 28.83 4.84 -14.15
CA ASN A 39 27.45 5.23 -14.40
C ASN A 39 26.55 4.09 -14.93
N GLN A 40 27.05 2.87 -15.08
CA GLN A 40 26.34 1.73 -15.67
C GLN A 40 25.92 0.68 -14.62
N PHE A 41 24.93 -0.16 -14.93
CA PHE A 41 24.63 -1.37 -14.14
C PHE A 41 25.00 -2.60 -14.94
N GLY A 42 25.48 -3.64 -14.27
CA GLY A 42 25.75 -4.90 -14.95
C GLY A 42 24.46 -5.69 -15.16
N ILE A 43 24.47 -6.51 -16.20
CA ILE A 43 23.38 -7.41 -16.58
C ILE A 43 24.00 -8.77 -16.94
N LEU A 44 23.44 -9.87 -16.43
CA LEU A 44 23.97 -11.22 -16.71
C LEU A 44 23.40 -11.82 -17.99
N TYR A 45 22.09 -11.73 -18.20
CA TYR A 45 21.36 -12.34 -19.32
C TYR A 45 20.14 -11.50 -19.74
N GLU A 46 19.73 -11.64 -21.02
CA GLU A 46 18.53 -10.98 -21.58
C GLU A 46 17.21 -11.64 -21.13
N ASP A 47 17.24 -12.80 -20.46
CA ASP A 47 16.06 -13.49 -19.95
C ASP A 47 15.60 -12.99 -18.57
N THR A 48 14.38 -13.35 -18.18
CA THR A 48 13.48 -12.55 -17.32
C THR A 48 13.72 -12.61 -15.80
N SER A 49 14.80 -13.23 -15.32
CA SER A 49 15.00 -13.38 -13.86
C SER A 49 16.33 -12.90 -13.29
N ASP A 50 17.40 -12.86 -14.07
CA ASP A 50 18.74 -12.93 -13.47
C ASP A 50 19.56 -11.63 -13.62
N THR A 51 19.10 -10.59 -12.90
CA THR A 51 19.77 -9.30 -12.54
C THR A 51 19.38 -8.05 -13.34
N LEU A 52 19.05 -6.99 -12.59
CA LEU A 52 18.68 -5.62 -12.99
C LEU A 52 19.24 -4.64 -11.96
N PRO A 53 19.16 -3.30 -12.12
CA PRO A 53 19.26 -2.46 -10.93
C PRO A 53 18.19 -2.94 -9.94
N GLY A 54 18.63 -3.58 -8.86
CA GLY A 54 17.68 -4.34 -8.06
C GLY A 54 18.32 -5.49 -7.27
N PRO A 55 17.92 -5.69 -6.00
CA PRO A 55 16.92 -4.95 -5.28
C PRO A 55 17.40 -3.53 -4.92
N TYR A 56 16.44 -2.64 -4.72
CA TYR A 56 16.69 -1.29 -4.23
C TYR A 56 15.87 -1.01 -2.97
N ASP A 57 16.15 0.09 -2.29
CA ASP A 57 15.38 0.56 -1.15
C ASP A 57 15.28 2.08 -1.21
N ILE A 58 14.23 2.63 -0.61
CA ILE A 58 13.99 4.08 -0.54
C ILE A 58 13.94 4.48 0.94
N SER A 59 14.70 5.50 1.34
CA SER A 59 14.68 6.01 2.71
C SER A 59 13.44 6.85 2.99
N GLY A 60 13.19 7.15 4.27
CA GLY A 60 12.16 8.11 4.66
C GLY A 60 12.34 9.51 4.05
N MET A 61 13.55 9.90 3.65
CA MET A 61 13.81 11.16 2.94
C MET A 61 13.75 11.03 1.41
N GLY A 62 13.41 9.86 0.88
CA GLY A 62 13.37 9.58 -0.55
C GLY A 62 14.72 9.25 -1.18
N ASN A 63 15.82 9.18 -0.42
CA ASN A 63 17.10 8.73 -0.97
C ASN A 63 16.98 7.27 -1.43
N ILE A 64 17.73 6.88 -2.45
CA ILE A 64 17.62 5.56 -3.05
C ILE A 64 18.95 4.84 -2.95
N VAL A 65 18.91 3.58 -2.54
CA VAL A 65 20.07 2.68 -2.62
C VAL A 65 19.73 1.51 -3.51
N MET A 66 20.60 1.17 -4.45
CA MET A 66 20.28 0.26 -5.54
C MET A 66 21.42 -0.72 -5.80
N ALA A 67 21.12 -2.01 -5.76
CA ALA A 67 22.13 -3.05 -5.95
C ALA A 67 22.56 -3.18 -7.41
N ASP A 68 23.87 -3.12 -7.65
CA ASP A 68 24.52 -3.49 -8.91
C ASP A 68 25.22 -4.83 -8.70
N LYS A 69 24.39 -5.88 -8.60
CA LYS A 69 24.80 -7.22 -8.18
C LYS A 69 25.89 -7.82 -9.08
N VAL A 70 25.80 -7.56 -10.37
CA VAL A 70 26.72 -8.11 -11.38
C VAL A 70 28.11 -7.53 -11.22
N ASN A 71 28.20 -6.21 -10.98
CA ASN A 71 29.46 -5.52 -10.77
C ASN A 71 29.93 -5.56 -9.31
N GLY A 72 29.23 -6.28 -8.43
CA GLY A 72 29.65 -6.45 -7.04
C GLY A 72 29.60 -5.17 -6.21
N ARG A 73 28.73 -4.22 -6.55
CA ARG A 73 28.64 -2.90 -5.90
C ARG A 73 27.19 -2.49 -5.64
N PHE A 74 26.99 -1.40 -4.92
CA PHE A 74 25.70 -0.72 -4.86
C PHE A 74 25.88 0.78 -5.03
N LYS A 75 24.82 1.46 -5.45
CA LYS A 75 24.83 2.89 -5.74
C LYS A 75 23.87 3.62 -4.81
N ILE A 76 24.27 4.78 -4.33
CA ILE A 76 23.48 5.67 -3.48
C ILE A 76 23.09 6.88 -4.31
N TYR A 77 21.80 7.19 -4.36
CA TYR A 77 21.23 8.33 -5.05
C TYR A 77 20.49 9.23 -4.05
N ALA A 78 20.55 10.53 -4.30
CA ALA A 78 19.70 11.49 -3.63
C ALA A 78 18.23 11.32 -4.08
N SER A 79 17.30 11.90 -3.32
CA SER A 79 15.86 11.82 -3.60
C SER A 79 15.40 12.37 -4.95
N ASN A 80 16.24 13.19 -5.59
CA ASN A 80 16.03 13.69 -6.94
C ASN A 80 16.65 12.80 -8.05
N GLY A 81 17.17 11.62 -7.70
CA GLY A 81 17.78 10.68 -8.65
C GLY A 81 19.24 10.94 -8.99
N LEU A 82 19.90 11.94 -8.38
CA LEU A 82 21.33 12.20 -8.62
C LEU A 82 22.21 11.19 -7.89
N LEU A 83 23.12 10.53 -8.62
CA LEU A 83 24.12 9.62 -8.05
C LEU A 83 25.04 10.38 -7.08
N GLN A 84 25.11 9.89 -5.84
CA GLN A 84 25.96 10.44 -4.78
C GLN A 84 27.23 9.61 -4.58
N SER A 85 27.10 8.28 -4.55
CA SER A 85 28.21 7.39 -4.22
C SER A 85 28.06 6.02 -4.86
N ILE A 86 29.19 5.35 -5.07
CA ILE A 86 29.30 3.97 -5.55
C ILE A 86 30.12 3.22 -4.51
N VAL A 87 29.53 2.19 -3.91
CA VAL A 87 30.14 1.46 -2.81
C VAL A 87 30.44 0.03 -3.25
N VAL A 88 31.71 -0.35 -3.12
CA VAL A 88 32.17 -1.74 -3.26
C VAL A 88 32.30 -2.33 -1.86
N PRO A 89 31.43 -3.27 -1.44
CA PRO A 89 31.49 -3.83 -0.10
C PRO A 89 32.80 -4.61 0.11
N PRO A 90 33.33 -4.68 1.34
CA PRO A 90 34.63 -5.28 1.64
C PRO A 90 34.56 -6.82 1.72
N VAL A 91 33.94 -7.46 0.73
CA VAL A 91 33.73 -8.91 0.67
C VAL A 91 34.38 -9.51 -0.57
N ASN A 92 35.02 -10.66 -0.39
CA ASN A 92 35.67 -11.35 -1.51
C ASN A 92 34.63 -12.18 -2.28
N ARG A 93 34.35 -11.79 -3.53
CA ARG A 93 33.37 -12.43 -4.43
C ARG A 93 32.00 -12.63 -3.77
N PRO A 94 31.26 -11.54 -3.48
CA PRO A 94 29.87 -11.67 -3.03
C PRO A 94 29.12 -12.49 -4.06
N SER A 95 28.38 -13.50 -3.61
CA SER A 95 27.57 -14.25 -4.56
C SER A 95 26.52 -13.33 -5.19
N TRP A 96 26.18 -13.55 -6.46
CA TRP A 96 25.28 -12.69 -7.24
C TRP A 96 23.89 -12.48 -6.59
N TRP A 97 23.50 -13.30 -5.60
CA TRP A 97 22.28 -13.15 -4.81
C TRP A 97 22.41 -12.32 -3.51
N THR A 98 23.60 -11.80 -3.17
CA THR A 98 23.87 -11.31 -1.80
C THR A 98 23.84 -9.80 -1.62
N ILE A 99 24.10 -9.00 -2.67
CA ILE A 99 24.06 -7.53 -2.54
C ILE A 99 22.62 -7.05 -2.52
N VAL A 100 22.11 -6.77 -1.31
CA VAL A 100 20.76 -6.28 -1.04
C VAL A 100 20.89 -5.12 -0.04
N PRO A 101 21.25 -3.91 -0.51
CA PRO A 101 21.39 -2.76 0.36
C PRO A 101 20.01 -2.26 0.75
N VAL A 102 19.88 -1.83 2.00
CA VAL A 102 18.61 -1.42 2.57
C VAL A 102 18.80 -0.23 3.48
N PHE A 103 17.81 0.65 3.56
CA PHE A 103 17.84 1.72 4.53
C PHE A 103 17.51 1.21 5.93
N VAL A 104 18.15 1.84 6.91
CA VAL A 104 17.85 1.77 8.34
C VAL A 104 17.92 3.22 8.84
N GLY A 105 16.78 3.91 8.81
CA GLY A 105 16.73 5.36 8.97
C GLY A 105 17.51 6.08 7.87
N GLU A 106 18.51 6.87 8.28
CA GLU A 106 19.40 7.60 7.36
C GLU A 106 20.70 6.83 7.05
N LYS A 107 20.81 5.57 7.47
CA LYS A 107 21.96 4.70 7.20
C LYS A 107 21.59 3.58 6.26
N ILE A 108 22.60 2.93 5.70
CA ILE A 108 22.42 1.80 4.79
C ILE A 108 22.99 0.56 5.48
N SER A 109 22.20 -0.50 5.57
CA SER A 109 22.66 -1.82 5.97
C SER A 109 22.81 -2.71 4.74
N LEU A 110 23.87 -3.51 4.72
CA LEU A 110 24.10 -4.55 3.74
C LEU A 110 24.28 -5.88 4.47
N ILE A 111 23.39 -6.83 4.19
CA ILE A 111 23.33 -8.13 4.86
C ILE A 111 24.04 -9.18 4.00
N LEU A 112 25.24 -9.59 4.42
CA LEU A 112 26.05 -10.61 3.76
C LEU A 112 26.45 -11.70 4.76
N ASP A 113 27.75 -12.00 4.86
CA ASP A 113 28.37 -12.80 5.92
C ASP A 113 28.30 -12.10 7.28
N ASN A 114 28.43 -10.77 7.26
CA ASN A 114 28.19 -9.85 8.35
C ASN A 114 27.15 -8.79 7.94
N PHE A 115 26.68 -8.01 8.90
CA PHE A 115 25.96 -6.78 8.62
C PHE A 115 26.98 -5.64 8.50
N TYR A 116 26.99 -4.97 7.35
CA TYR A 116 27.82 -3.80 7.10
C TYR A 116 26.93 -2.57 7.09
N PHE A 117 27.29 -1.56 7.88
CA PHE A 117 26.54 -0.32 7.99
C PHE A 117 27.33 0.81 7.36
N TYR A 118 26.69 1.56 6.46
CA TYR A 118 27.27 2.67 5.73
C TYR A 118 26.48 3.95 6.00
N ASP A 119 27.13 5.10 5.91
CA ASP A 119 26.42 6.37 5.77
C ASP A 119 26.04 6.66 4.32
N LEU A 120 25.47 7.84 4.07
CA LEU A 120 25.04 8.28 2.74
C LEU A 120 26.21 8.69 1.84
N THR A 121 27.42 8.93 2.37
CA THR A 121 28.61 9.15 1.54
C THR A 121 29.20 7.83 1.04
N GLY A 122 28.79 6.71 1.63
CA GLY A 122 29.24 5.37 1.31
C GLY A 122 30.39 4.89 2.18
N ASP A 123 30.71 5.63 3.25
CA ASP A 123 31.75 5.26 4.19
C ASP A 123 31.23 4.18 5.15
N LEU A 124 32.06 3.17 5.40
CA LEU A 124 31.72 2.09 6.32
C LEU A 124 31.79 2.60 7.77
N ILE A 125 30.65 2.55 8.45
CA ILE A 125 30.50 2.94 9.86
C ILE A 125 30.89 1.79 10.78
N ASN A 126 30.31 0.61 10.55
CA ASN A 126 30.45 -0.54 11.44
C ASN A 126 30.23 -1.87 10.69
N THR A 127 30.79 -2.93 11.26
CA THR A 127 30.56 -4.32 10.85
C THR A 127 30.13 -5.13 12.07
N THR A 128 28.93 -5.69 12.03
CA THR A 128 28.36 -6.52 13.11
C THR A 128 28.16 -7.96 12.62
N ALA A 129 28.39 -8.94 13.49
CA ALA A 129 28.14 -10.34 13.18
C ALA A 129 26.66 -10.58 12.80
N SER A 130 26.44 -11.15 11.62
CA SER A 130 25.10 -11.51 11.14
C SER A 130 24.60 -12.81 11.80
N PRO A 131 23.33 -12.89 12.22
CA PRO A 131 22.74 -14.16 12.62
C PRO A 131 22.71 -15.17 11.46
N LYS A 132 22.97 -16.44 11.74
CA LYS A 132 22.89 -17.49 10.70
C LYS A 132 21.48 -17.58 10.12
N LYS A 133 21.37 -17.54 8.79
CA LYS A 133 20.08 -17.58 8.05
C LYS A 133 19.10 -16.47 8.50
N ALA A 134 19.61 -15.25 8.58
CA ALA A 134 18.83 -14.03 8.69
C ALA A 134 18.17 -13.66 7.35
N ARG A 135 16.93 -13.19 7.39
CA ARG A 135 16.29 -12.45 6.30
C ARG A 135 15.80 -11.11 6.86
N LYS A 136 16.02 -10.02 6.14
CA LYS A 136 15.36 -8.74 6.44
C LYS A 136 13.87 -8.92 6.26
N ASP A 137 13.09 -8.28 7.13
CA ASP A 137 11.68 -7.98 6.84
C ASP A 137 11.51 -6.51 6.49
N GLN A 138 11.73 -5.61 7.46
CA GLN A 138 11.42 -4.19 7.31
C GLN A 138 12.35 -3.29 8.14
N ASP A 139 12.44 -2.01 7.76
CA ASP A 139 12.89 -0.92 8.62
C ASP A 139 11.65 -0.17 9.11
N VAL A 140 11.53 -0.01 10.41
CA VAL A 140 10.52 0.86 11.03
C VAL A 140 11.19 1.62 12.15
N ASP A 141 10.94 2.94 12.23
CA ASP A 141 11.49 3.83 13.27
C ASP A 141 13.02 3.81 13.40
N ASN A 142 13.74 3.68 12.28
CA ASN A 142 15.21 3.60 12.22
C ASN A 142 15.78 2.33 12.88
N VAL A 143 14.96 1.28 12.99
CA VAL A 143 15.32 0.00 13.57
C VAL A 143 15.28 -1.06 12.47
N LEU A 144 16.38 -1.79 12.33
CA LEU A 144 16.46 -2.91 11.40
C LEU A 144 15.84 -4.15 12.03
N TYR A 145 14.73 -4.64 11.45
CA TYR A 145 14.10 -5.89 11.87
C TYR A 145 14.57 -7.06 11.03
N ILE A 146 15.11 -8.07 11.70
CA ILE A 146 15.64 -9.29 11.11
C ILE A 146 14.86 -10.49 11.63
N TYR A 147 14.34 -11.30 10.70
CA TYR A 147 13.84 -12.62 11.02
C TYR A 147 14.99 -13.64 10.92
N GLN A 148 15.31 -14.25 12.05
CA GLN A 148 16.35 -15.27 12.19
C GLN A 148 15.68 -16.64 12.28
N THR A 149 16.12 -17.59 11.46
CA THR A 149 15.56 -18.96 11.42
C THR A 149 16.44 -20.04 12.05
N LYS A 150 17.65 -19.69 12.49
CA LYS A 150 18.59 -20.61 13.16
C LYS A 150 19.39 -19.89 14.24
N PRO A 151 19.57 -20.47 15.44
CA PRO A 151 19.16 -21.82 15.85
C PRO A 151 17.67 -21.97 16.18
N ILE A 152 16.97 -20.85 16.38
CA ILE A 152 15.54 -20.77 16.67
C ILE A 152 14.92 -19.68 15.79
N ASP A 153 13.63 -19.84 15.52
CA ASP A 153 12.83 -18.81 14.85
C ASP A 153 12.58 -17.66 15.82
N GLN A 154 13.12 -16.48 15.51
CA GLN A 154 12.97 -15.29 16.33
C GLN A 154 13.16 -14.03 15.49
N TRP A 155 12.70 -12.91 16.03
CA TRP A 155 12.94 -11.58 15.51
C TRP A 155 14.04 -10.91 16.31
N VAL A 156 14.98 -10.29 15.63
CA VAL A 156 16.10 -9.58 16.23
C VAL A 156 16.15 -8.18 15.65
N THR A 157 16.42 -7.18 16.49
CA THR A 157 16.46 -5.78 16.07
C THR A 157 17.83 -5.18 16.26
N TYR A 158 18.23 -4.34 15.32
CA TYR A 158 19.51 -3.64 15.35
C TYR A 158 19.30 -2.13 15.18
N SER A 159 20.15 -1.33 15.81
CA SER A 159 20.23 0.10 15.55
C SER A 159 20.73 0.35 14.11
N GLN A 160 20.54 1.58 13.63
CA GLN A 160 21.14 2.07 12.38
C GLN A 160 22.68 2.00 12.32
N THR A 161 23.35 1.77 13.46
CA THR A 161 24.81 1.57 13.58
C THR A 161 25.20 0.13 13.86
N GLY A 162 24.24 -0.79 13.95
CA GLY A 162 24.49 -2.22 14.10
C GLY A 162 24.57 -2.74 15.53
N ASP A 163 24.09 -2.00 16.52
CA ASP A 163 23.98 -2.45 17.91
C ASP A 163 22.74 -3.32 18.08
N LEU A 164 22.87 -4.47 18.74
CA LEU A 164 21.74 -5.32 19.07
C LEU A 164 20.82 -4.61 20.07
N LEU A 165 19.54 -4.45 19.71
CA LEU A 165 18.55 -3.77 20.54
C LEU A 165 17.69 -4.76 21.34
N ASN A 166 16.90 -5.57 20.64
CA ASN A 166 15.94 -6.50 21.24
C ASN A 166 15.78 -7.80 20.45
N THR A 167 15.22 -8.81 21.11
CA THR A 167 14.81 -10.09 20.53
C THR A 167 13.34 -10.37 20.86
N TYR A 168 12.57 -10.85 19.89
CA TYR A 168 11.15 -11.20 20.04
C TYR A 168 10.88 -12.63 19.55
N ALA A 169 10.07 -13.39 20.29
CA ALA A 169 9.68 -14.74 19.91
C ALA A 169 8.63 -14.79 18.78
N GLN A 170 7.94 -13.68 18.53
CA GLN A 170 6.89 -13.53 17.52
C GLN A 170 7.11 -12.23 16.74
N LYS A 171 6.51 -12.12 15.56
CA LYS A 171 6.56 -10.91 14.73
C LYS A 171 6.11 -9.70 15.57
N PRO A 172 6.96 -8.68 15.77
CA PRO A 172 6.57 -7.45 16.45
C PRO A 172 5.34 -6.83 15.81
N LEU A 173 4.41 -6.32 16.62
CA LEU A 173 3.13 -5.81 16.11
C LEU A 173 3.30 -4.59 15.19
N ILE A 174 4.36 -3.80 15.40
CA ILE A 174 4.75 -2.67 14.55
C ILE A 174 5.04 -3.08 13.09
N LEU A 175 5.36 -4.35 12.83
CA LEU A 175 5.55 -4.90 11.48
C LEU A 175 4.26 -5.44 10.86
N GLY A 176 3.12 -5.25 11.52
CA GLY A 176 1.83 -5.78 11.12
C GLY A 176 1.67 -7.27 11.45
N ARG A 177 0.45 -7.65 11.82
CA ARG A 177 0.01 -9.05 11.94
C ARG A 177 -1.26 -9.26 11.16
N ILE A 178 -1.31 -10.36 10.43
CA ILE A 178 -2.40 -10.69 9.52
C ILE A 178 -3.21 -11.84 10.12
N SER A 179 -4.52 -11.74 10.07
CA SER A 179 -5.44 -12.85 10.36
C SER A 179 -6.61 -12.85 9.39
N ASP A 180 -7.09 -14.03 9.01
CA ASP A 180 -8.19 -14.17 8.06
C ASP A 180 -9.48 -14.64 8.76
N HIS A 181 -10.61 -14.17 8.24
CA HIS A 181 -11.95 -14.58 8.64
C HIS A 181 -12.80 -14.90 7.40
N ILE A 182 -13.73 -15.85 7.54
CA ILE A 182 -14.68 -16.22 6.48
C ILE A 182 -16.09 -16.18 7.07
N PHE A 183 -16.99 -15.46 6.42
CA PHE A 183 -18.39 -15.34 6.81
C PHE A 183 -19.28 -15.32 5.57
N VAL A 184 -20.60 -15.34 5.79
CA VAL A 184 -21.60 -15.21 4.71
C VAL A 184 -22.07 -13.76 4.66
N TYR A 185 -22.08 -13.19 3.46
CA TYR A 185 -22.48 -11.82 3.17
C TYR A 185 -23.00 -11.75 1.74
N ASP A 186 -24.17 -11.13 1.54
CA ASP A 186 -24.90 -11.13 0.27
C ASP A 186 -25.04 -12.55 -0.29
N GLU A 187 -25.45 -13.48 0.57
CA GLU A 187 -25.63 -14.92 0.28
C GLU A 187 -24.36 -15.65 -0.21
N LYS A 188 -23.19 -15.00 -0.15
CA LYS A 188 -21.91 -15.52 -0.64
C LYS A 188 -20.91 -15.63 0.50
N LYS A 189 -19.98 -16.57 0.37
CA LYS A 189 -18.82 -16.62 1.27
C LYS A 189 -17.91 -15.44 0.94
N GLN A 190 -17.68 -14.58 1.92
CA GLN A 190 -16.69 -13.53 1.85
C GLN A 190 -15.48 -13.88 2.71
N HIS A 191 -14.31 -13.49 2.22
CA HIS A 191 -13.07 -13.50 2.97
C HIS A 191 -12.80 -12.09 3.45
N THR A 192 -12.44 -11.93 4.71
CA THR A 192 -11.82 -10.72 5.21
C THR A 192 -10.47 -11.01 5.82
N THR A 193 -9.55 -10.07 5.66
CA THR A 193 -8.24 -10.10 6.28
C THR A 193 -8.13 -8.92 7.23
N THR A 194 -7.87 -9.18 8.50
CA THR A 194 -7.50 -8.16 9.47
C THR A 194 -5.99 -7.94 9.44
N VAL A 195 -5.58 -6.69 9.26
CA VAL A 195 -4.18 -6.26 9.35
C VAL A 195 -4.05 -5.40 10.60
N GLN A 196 -3.37 -5.93 11.61
CA GLN A 196 -3.23 -5.30 12.92
C GLN A 196 -1.82 -4.74 13.10
N PHE A 197 -1.76 -3.45 13.41
CA PHE A 197 -0.57 -2.77 13.93
C PHE A 197 -0.80 -2.36 15.39
N ASP A 198 0.19 -1.72 16.00
CA ASP A 198 0.16 -1.27 17.39
C ASP A 198 -0.78 -0.08 17.63
N ASP A 199 -0.92 0.78 16.62
CA ASP A 199 -1.73 1.98 16.60
C ASP A 199 -3.12 1.78 15.97
N ASN A 200 -3.24 0.90 14.98
CA ASN A 200 -4.49 0.74 14.22
C ASN A 200 -4.72 -0.69 13.69
N SER A 201 -5.96 -0.97 13.28
CA SER A 201 -6.40 -2.24 12.69
C SER A 201 -7.28 -1.99 11.48
N TRP A 202 -6.99 -2.68 10.39
CA TRP A 202 -7.78 -2.61 9.16
C TRP A 202 -8.48 -3.94 8.92
N THR A 203 -9.73 -3.89 8.46
CA THR A 203 -10.45 -5.06 7.96
C THR A 203 -10.63 -4.93 6.47
N LEU A 204 -9.94 -5.78 5.72
CA LEU A 204 -9.88 -5.74 4.27
C LEU A 204 -10.76 -6.84 3.68
N VAL A 205 -11.41 -6.55 2.56
CA VAL A 205 -12.17 -7.56 1.81
C VAL A 205 -11.22 -8.31 0.87
N GLY A 206 -11.21 -9.63 1.00
CA GLY A 206 -10.33 -10.53 0.27
C GLY A 206 -9.46 -11.38 1.18
N LYS A 207 -8.59 -12.17 0.56
CA LYS A 207 -7.58 -12.99 1.25
C LYS A 207 -6.20 -12.50 0.82
N TYR A 208 -5.34 -12.19 1.78
CA TYR A 208 -4.03 -11.63 1.52
C TYR A 208 -2.91 -12.41 2.22
N GLY A 209 -1.72 -12.37 1.63
CA GLY A 209 -0.48 -12.76 2.31
C GLY A 209 0.23 -11.54 2.89
N ASP A 210 1.52 -11.66 3.16
CA ASP A 210 2.37 -10.53 3.59
C ASP A 210 2.69 -9.61 2.39
N CYS A 211 1.84 -8.61 2.14
CA CYS A 211 2.07 -7.56 1.13
C CYS A 211 2.01 -6.13 1.69
N PHE A 212 1.71 -5.99 2.99
CA PHE A 212 1.29 -4.72 3.55
C PHE A 212 2.46 -3.81 3.91
N GLN A 213 2.35 -2.55 3.50
CA GLN A 213 3.30 -1.48 3.80
C GLN A 213 2.53 -0.23 4.25
N ARG A 214 3.17 0.62 5.06
CA ARG A 214 2.59 1.88 5.52
C ARG A 214 3.50 3.04 5.13
N ASP A 215 2.88 4.16 4.80
CA ASP A 215 3.58 5.45 4.76
C ASP A 215 3.65 6.07 6.17
N ASP A 216 4.41 7.15 6.33
CA ASP A 216 4.59 7.87 7.59
C ASP A 216 3.30 8.55 8.08
N ALA A 217 2.31 8.72 7.20
CA ALA A 217 0.98 9.20 7.57
C ALA A 217 0.06 8.06 8.05
N GLY A 218 0.54 6.81 8.04
CA GLY A 218 -0.19 5.63 8.49
C GLY A 218 -1.18 5.07 7.48
N HIS A 219 -1.16 5.51 6.21
CA HIS A 219 -1.99 4.88 5.18
C HIS A 219 -1.49 3.48 4.88
N LEU A 220 -2.42 2.57 4.61
CA LEU A 220 -2.12 1.18 4.33
C LEU A 220 -2.12 0.90 2.84
N TYR A 221 -1.11 0.17 2.40
CA TYR A 221 -0.96 -0.29 1.02
C TYR A 221 -0.72 -1.80 1.01
N CYS A 222 -1.24 -2.49 0.00
CA CYS A 222 -0.80 -3.84 -0.35
C CYS A 222 -0.03 -3.76 -1.66
N VAL A 223 1.24 -4.14 -1.62
CA VAL A 223 2.13 -4.16 -2.79
C VAL A 223 2.29 -5.60 -3.26
N SER A 224 1.84 -5.84 -4.49
CA SER A 224 2.01 -7.10 -5.22
C SER A 224 2.94 -6.87 -6.41
N ASP A 225 3.34 -7.92 -7.12
CA ASP A 225 4.28 -7.82 -8.25
C ASP A 225 3.90 -6.75 -9.29
N ARG A 226 2.59 -6.53 -9.52
CA ARG A 226 2.08 -5.62 -10.57
C ARG A 226 1.11 -4.54 -10.10
N TYR A 227 0.75 -4.55 -8.82
CA TYR A 227 -0.24 -3.62 -8.29
C TYR A 227 0.13 -3.06 -6.93
N VAL A 228 -0.15 -1.78 -6.74
CA VAL A 228 -0.25 -1.14 -5.42
C VAL A 228 -1.70 -0.83 -5.15
N THR A 229 -2.29 -1.49 -4.17
CA THR A 229 -3.65 -1.18 -3.69
C THR A 229 -3.53 -0.28 -2.47
N ARG A 230 -4.18 0.89 -2.49
CA ARG A 230 -4.28 1.79 -1.34
C ARG A 230 -5.61 1.61 -0.64
N TYR A 231 -5.59 1.59 0.69
CA TYR A 231 -6.77 1.49 1.54
C TYR A 231 -6.96 2.77 2.36
N ASN A 232 -8.22 3.11 2.65
CA ASN A 232 -8.52 4.12 3.65
C ASN A 232 -8.30 3.58 5.08
N GLN A 233 -8.58 4.41 6.08
CA GLN A 233 -8.43 4.06 7.50
C GLN A 233 -9.36 2.90 7.94
N CYS A 234 -10.43 2.65 7.21
CA CYS A 234 -11.35 1.54 7.45
C CYS A 234 -10.90 0.21 6.84
N GLY A 235 -10.00 0.24 5.86
CA GLY A 235 -9.64 -0.94 5.08
C GLY A 235 -10.43 -1.10 3.78
N LYS A 236 -11.20 -0.08 3.39
CA LYS A 236 -11.84 -0.01 2.08
C LYS A 236 -10.80 0.38 1.03
N THR A 237 -10.83 -0.28 -0.12
CA THR A 237 -9.96 0.07 -1.26
C THR A 237 -10.38 1.43 -1.82
N VAL A 238 -9.44 2.37 -1.86
CA VAL A 238 -9.67 3.71 -2.44
C VAL A 238 -9.01 3.88 -3.79
N ALA A 239 -7.92 3.17 -4.05
CA ALA A 239 -7.22 3.22 -5.32
C ALA A 239 -6.41 1.95 -5.60
N ARG A 240 -6.15 1.71 -6.88
CA ARG A 240 -5.24 0.66 -7.32
C ARG A 240 -4.39 1.18 -8.47
N LEU A 241 -3.08 1.25 -8.26
CA LEU A 241 -2.10 1.44 -9.33
C LEU A 241 -1.85 0.08 -9.98
N ALA A 242 -1.95 0.02 -11.30
CA ALA A 242 -1.44 -1.08 -12.11
C ALA A 242 -0.22 -0.58 -12.88
N ILE A 243 0.94 -1.21 -12.67
CA ILE A 243 2.12 -0.87 -13.48
C ILE A 243 1.98 -1.44 -14.90
N PRO A 244 2.62 -0.84 -15.92
CA PRO A 244 2.49 -1.30 -17.30
C PRO A 244 2.85 -2.78 -17.48
N GLU A 245 2.23 -3.41 -18.48
CA GLU A 245 2.55 -4.79 -18.87
C GLU A 245 3.97 -4.95 -19.40
N ASP A 246 4.55 -6.11 -19.12
CA ASP A 246 5.85 -6.49 -19.66
C ASP A 246 5.68 -6.79 -21.15
N ASP A 247 6.54 -6.19 -21.97
CA ASP A 247 6.66 -6.42 -23.40
C ASP A 247 7.84 -7.35 -23.65
N ILE A 248 7.51 -8.59 -23.99
CA ILE A 248 8.44 -9.71 -24.14
C ILE A 248 8.16 -10.40 -25.47
N THR A 249 9.21 -10.54 -26.29
CA THR A 249 9.18 -11.30 -27.54
C THR A 249 9.83 -12.66 -27.34
N VAL A 250 9.09 -13.74 -27.61
CA VAL A 250 9.61 -15.12 -27.53
C VAL A 250 9.98 -15.60 -28.93
N ILE A 251 11.24 -16.01 -29.11
CA ILE A 251 11.76 -16.62 -30.34
C ILE A 251 11.90 -18.13 -30.11
N PRO A 252 11.05 -18.96 -30.75
CA PRO A 252 11.09 -20.39 -30.54
C PRO A 252 12.39 -21.01 -31.06
N ASN A 253 13.08 -21.79 -30.23
CA ASN A 253 14.37 -22.36 -30.63
C ASN A 253 14.25 -23.64 -31.44
N ASN A 254 13.07 -24.26 -31.53
CA ASN A 254 12.71 -25.41 -32.38
C ASN A 254 13.69 -26.62 -32.35
N VAL A 255 14.65 -26.62 -31.42
CA VAL A 255 15.64 -27.66 -31.20
C VAL A 255 15.24 -28.40 -29.91
N PRO A 256 15.00 -29.72 -29.95
CA PRO A 256 14.65 -30.49 -28.76
C PRO A 256 15.69 -30.33 -27.66
N GLY A 257 15.26 -29.90 -26.48
CA GLY A 257 16.13 -29.69 -25.31
C GLY A 257 16.81 -28.31 -25.26
N VAL A 258 16.51 -27.40 -26.18
CA VAL A 258 16.93 -25.99 -26.12
C VAL A 258 15.70 -25.14 -25.78
N GLU A 259 15.82 -24.32 -24.74
CA GLU A 259 14.76 -23.40 -24.31
C GLU A 259 14.56 -22.28 -25.35
N ASP A 260 13.34 -21.75 -25.47
CA ASP A 260 13.06 -20.61 -26.33
C ASP A 260 13.85 -19.37 -25.88
N GLN A 261 14.20 -18.50 -26.82
CA GLN A 261 14.88 -17.24 -26.50
C GLN A 261 13.84 -16.17 -26.14
N TRP A 262 14.10 -15.44 -25.06
CA TRP A 262 13.23 -14.36 -24.56
C TRP A 262 13.93 -13.02 -24.77
N ILE A 263 13.35 -12.14 -25.58
CA ILE A 263 13.81 -10.75 -25.75
C ILE A 263 12.89 -9.87 -24.93
N VAL A 264 13.43 -9.16 -23.95
CA VAL A 264 12.66 -8.22 -23.14
C VAL A 264 12.74 -6.82 -23.72
N ASN A 265 11.67 -6.40 -24.38
CA ASN A 265 11.54 -5.05 -24.92
C ASN A 265 11.30 -4.03 -23.80
N SER A 266 10.47 -4.38 -22.82
CA SER A 266 10.28 -3.62 -21.59
C SER A 266 9.77 -4.53 -20.49
N ALA A 267 10.37 -4.51 -19.30
CA ALA A 267 9.78 -5.21 -18.15
C ALA A 267 9.97 -4.44 -16.85
N TYR A 268 8.99 -4.56 -15.95
CA TYR A 268 8.95 -3.88 -14.66
C TYR A 268 9.12 -4.88 -13.50
N MET A 269 9.89 -4.48 -12.49
CA MET A 269 10.22 -5.35 -11.36
C MET A 269 10.43 -4.56 -10.06
N ASP A 270 10.39 -5.29 -8.94
CA ASP A 270 10.69 -4.79 -7.59
C ASP A 270 9.82 -3.57 -7.25
N LEU A 271 8.50 -3.72 -7.41
CA LEU A 271 7.51 -2.69 -7.06
C LEU A 271 7.54 -2.46 -5.54
N LYS A 272 7.68 -1.20 -5.14
CA LYS A 272 7.77 -0.77 -3.74
C LYS A 272 7.00 0.50 -3.50
N ILE A 273 6.72 0.81 -2.23
CA ILE A 273 6.23 2.12 -1.82
C ILE A 273 7.23 2.75 -0.85
N ASP A 274 7.43 4.07 -0.94
CA ASP A 274 8.22 4.82 0.04
C ASP A 274 7.38 5.30 1.23
N ALA A 275 8.07 5.86 2.21
CA ALA A 275 7.48 6.42 3.42
C ALA A 275 6.50 7.59 3.17
N HIS A 276 6.43 8.13 1.95
CA HIS A 276 5.49 9.18 1.56
C HIS A 276 4.34 8.65 0.68
N GLY A 277 4.22 7.33 0.52
CA GLY A 277 3.19 6.73 -0.31
C GLY A 277 3.46 6.79 -1.82
N ASN A 278 4.68 7.12 -2.27
CA ASN A 278 5.02 7.05 -3.69
C ASN A 278 5.40 5.62 -4.07
N ALA A 279 4.89 5.15 -5.21
CA ALA A 279 5.26 3.84 -5.74
C ALA A 279 6.47 3.93 -6.67
N TYR A 280 7.35 2.93 -6.61
CA TYR A 280 8.53 2.84 -7.45
C TYR A 280 8.61 1.45 -8.07
N ALA A 281 9.09 1.37 -9.30
CA ALA A 281 9.48 0.10 -9.91
C ALA A 281 10.71 0.31 -10.78
N THR A 282 11.57 -0.70 -10.80
CA THR A 282 12.63 -0.77 -11.79
C THR A 282 12.03 -1.16 -13.12
N ARG A 283 12.54 -0.60 -14.20
CA ARG A 283 12.16 -0.93 -15.57
C ARG A 283 13.42 -1.21 -16.38
N ARG A 284 13.41 -2.30 -17.14
CA ARG A 284 14.47 -2.65 -18.07
C ARG A 284 14.00 -2.57 -19.52
N THR A 285 14.94 -2.30 -20.39
CA THR A 285 14.85 -2.39 -21.85
C THR A 285 16.15 -3.05 -22.35
N PRO A 286 16.26 -3.45 -23.64
CA PRO A 286 17.47 -4.11 -24.13
C PRO A 286 18.75 -3.34 -23.84
N ASP A 287 18.73 -2.02 -23.98
CA ASP A 287 19.93 -1.18 -23.87
C ASP A 287 20.02 -0.36 -22.57
N ASN A 288 18.90 -0.22 -21.84
CA ASN A 288 18.81 0.71 -20.72
C ASN A 288 18.02 0.16 -19.54
N TYR A 289 18.25 0.79 -18.38
CA TYR A 289 17.42 0.66 -17.19
C TYR A 289 16.82 2.00 -16.77
N SER A 290 15.78 1.94 -15.96
CA SER A 290 15.23 3.09 -15.25
C SER A 290 14.59 2.72 -13.92
N LEU A 291 14.51 3.68 -13.01
CA LEU A 291 13.62 3.65 -11.85
C LEU A 291 12.47 4.61 -12.13
N VAL A 292 11.25 4.07 -12.20
CA VAL A 292 10.03 4.83 -12.45
C VAL A 292 9.34 5.10 -11.13
N LYS A 293 8.89 6.34 -10.92
CA LYS A 293 8.17 6.82 -9.73
C LYS A 293 6.76 7.22 -10.11
N TRP A 294 5.77 6.71 -9.39
CA TRP A 294 4.38 7.17 -9.41
C TRP A 294 4.07 7.86 -8.09
N THR A 295 3.36 8.98 -8.17
CA THR A 295 2.97 9.77 -7.00
C THR A 295 1.47 9.80 -6.89
N TRP A 296 0.98 9.62 -5.67
CA TRP A 296 -0.42 9.81 -5.39
C TRP A 296 -0.76 11.29 -5.26
N GLN A 297 -1.86 11.71 -5.87
CA GLN A 297 -2.47 13.02 -5.69
C GLN A 297 -3.76 12.86 -4.89
N ASP A 298 -3.86 13.53 -3.73
CA ASP A 298 -5.10 13.56 -2.93
C ASP A 298 -6.13 14.55 -3.51
N SER A 299 -7.39 14.37 -3.09
CA SER A 299 -8.53 15.26 -3.37
C SER A 299 -9.25 15.59 -2.08
N ASP A 300 -9.43 16.88 -1.79
CA ASP A 300 -10.20 17.36 -0.63
C ASP A 300 -11.70 16.99 -0.69
N ASN A 301 -12.19 16.48 -1.84
CA ASN A 301 -13.61 16.19 -2.07
C ASN A 301 -13.97 14.71 -2.05
N ASP A 302 -13.01 13.81 -1.79
CA ASP A 302 -13.30 12.38 -1.81
C ASP A 302 -13.94 11.92 -0.49
N ARG A 303 -15.22 11.51 -0.56
CA ARG A 303 -15.97 10.94 0.58
C ARG A 303 -15.60 9.48 0.89
N ASN A 304 -14.43 9.03 0.47
CA ASN A 304 -14.09 7.62 0.49
C ASN A 304 -13.32 7.19 1.75
N ASP A 305 -13.34 7.99 2.81
CA ASP A 305 -12.62 7.73 4.06
C ASP A 305 -13.41 6.85 5.04
N GLY A 306 -14.72 6.70 4.81
CA GLY A 306 -15.60 5.86 5.62
C GLY A 306 -15.64 4.38 5.19
N PRO A 307 -16.35 3.55 5.96
CA PRO A 307 -16.55 2.14 5.64
C PRO A 307 -17.59 1.97 4.52
N ASP A 308 -17.75 0.75 4.01
CA ASP A 308 -18.80 0.41 3.05
C ASP A 308 -20.18 0.54 3.69
N ALA A 309 -21.17 0.90 2.88
CA ALA A 309 -22.54 1.01 3.34
C ALA A 309 -23.08 -0.36 3.79
N PRO A 310 -23.94 -0.39 4.82
CA PRO A 310 -24.75 -1.58 5.10
C PRO A 310 -25.62 -1.94 3.89
N ILE A 311 -25.95 -3.22 3.74
CA ILE A 311 -26.78 -3.70 2.62
C ILE A 311 -27.92 -4.58 3.11
N ASN A 312 -28.81 -4.95 2.19
CA ASN A 312 -29.89 -5.91 2.44
C ASN A 312 -30.78 -5.53 3.64
N LEU A 313 -30.98 -4.21 3.85
CA LEU A 313 -31.91 -3.72 4.85
C LEU A 313 -33.33 -4.14 4.49
N ILE A 314 -34.00 -4.79 5.44
CA ILE A 314 -35.41 -5.16 5.36
C ILE A 314 -36.16 -4.60 6.57
N ALA A 315 -37.44 -4.28 6.36
CA ALA A 315 -38.35 -3.84 7.40
C ALA A 315 -39.54 -4.80 7.47
N LYS A 316 -39.90 -5.22 8.68
CA LYS A 316 -41.02 -6.15 8.93
C LYS A 316 -41.80 -5.71 10.16
N GLN A 317 -43.11 -5.57 10.04
CA GLN A 317 -43.97 -5.31 11.18
C GLN A 317 -44.08 -6.58 12.03
N LEU A 318 -43.81 -6.48 13.33
CA LEU A 318 -43.98 -7.58 14.28
C LEU A 318 -45.35 -7.55 14.96
N ASP A 319 -45.81 -6.36 15.30
CA ASP A 319 -47.12 -6.08 15.89
C ASP A 319 -47.56 -4.64 15.57
N ALA A 320 -48.71 -4.22 16.10
CA ALA A 320 -49.30 -2.90 15.84
C ALA A 320 -48.41 -1.71 16.25
N GLY A 321 -47.41 -1.92 17.11
CA GLY A 321 -46.54 -0.87 17.64
C GLY A 321 -45.06 -1.03 17.31
N THR A 322 -44.67 -2.07 16.54
CA THR A 322 -43.26 -2.42 16.36
C THR A 322 -42.92 -2.83 14.94
N ILE A 323 -41.95 -2.16 14.33
CA ILE A 323 -41.24 -2.61 13.13
C ILE A 323 -39.87 -3.15 13.52
N GLU A 324 -39.57 -4.38 13.10
CA GLU A 324 -38.23 -4.95 13.12
C GLU A 324 -37.48 -4.58 11.84
N LEU A 325 -36.25 -4.13 12.01
CA LEU A 325 -35.30 -3.83 10.95
C LEU A 325 -34.14 -4.81 11.05
N GLU A 326 -33.74 -5.39 9.93
CA GLU A 326 -32.60 -6.30 9.84
C GLU A 326 -31.77 -5.98 8.59
N TRP A 327 -30.45 -6.01 8.70
CA TRP A 327 -29.52 -5.69 7.61
C TRP A 327 -28.22 -6.48 7.72
N GLU A 328 -27.47 -6.51 6.63
CA GLU A 328 -26.08 -6.93 6.63
C GLU A 328 -25.18 -5.70 6.86
N GLY A 329 -24.20 -5.83 7.75
CA GLY A 329 -23.35 -4.72 8.17
C GLY A 329 -22.39 -4.25 7.09
N SER A 330 -21.53 -3.33 7.47
CA SER A 330 -20.40 -2.98 6.61
C SER A 330 -19.40 -4.13 6.55
N LEU A 331 -18.70 -4.25 5.42
CA LEU A 331 -17.60 -5.21 5.25
C LEU A 331 -16.39 -4.91 6.15
N GLN A 332 -16.29 -3.69 6.69
CA GLN A 332 -15.24 -3.26 7.63
C GLN A 332 -15.68 -3.36 9.12
N ASP A 333 -16.67 -4.19 9.44
CA ASP A 333 -17.11 -4.50 10.81
C ASP A 333 -16.82 -5.99 11.16
N PRO A 334 -15.96 -6.29 12.16
CA PRO A 334 -15.26 -5.34 13.03
C PRO A 334 -14.12 -4.64 12.30
N GLY A 335 -13.68 -3.49 12.78
CA GLY A 335 -12.68 -2.64 12.14
C GLY A 335 -12.89 -1.20 12.59
N CYS A 336 -12.87 -0.25 11.65
CA CYS A 336 -13.16 1.15 11.98
C CYS A 336 -14.63 1.41 12.39
N VAL A 337 -15.53 0.45 12.13
CA VAL A 337 -16.97 0.66 12.35
C VAL A 337 -17.25 0.77 13.85
N SER A 338 -17.67 1.96 14.27
CA SER A 338 -18.00 2.30 15.66
C SER A 338 -19.47 2.08 16.01
N GLY A 339 -20.32 1.90 14.98
CA GLY A 339 -21.76 1.73 15.18
C GLY A 339 -22.57 1.87 13.91
N TYR A 340 -23.89 1.90 14.09
CA TYR A 340 -24.87 2.07 13.02
C TYR A 340 -25.91 3.11 13.39
N LYS A 341 -26.29 3.94 12.42
CA LYS A 341 -27.36 4.93 12.53
C LYS A 341 -28.54 4.51 11.66
N VAL A 342 -29.72 4.41 12.26
CA VAL A 342 -30.98 4.12 11.56
C VAL A 342 -31.74 5.42 11.38
N SER A 343 -32.08 5.75 10.14
CA SER A 343 -32.90 6.92 9.80
C SER A 343 -34.24 6.49 9.22
N ARG A 344 -35.27 7.30 9.49
CA ARG A 344 -36.65 7.08 9.03
C ARG A 344 -37.25 8.33 8.41
N THR A 345 -38.09 8.15 7.41
CA THR A 345 -38.91 9.20 6.78
C THR A 345 -40.24 8.64 6.29
N GLU A 346 -41.22 9.53 6.04
CA GLU A 346 -42.47 9.20 5.33
C GLU A 346 -42.38 9.53 3.82
N ILE A 347 -41.22 10.02 3.34
CA ILE A 347 -41.00 10.46 1.95
C ILE A 347 -39.92 9.58 1.30
N SER A 348 -40.30 8.81 0.27
CA SER A 348 -39.33 7.99 -0.48
C SER A 348 -38.20 8.84 -1.07
N GLY A 349 -36.98 8.33 -0.98
CA GLY A 349 -35.77 8.99 -1.46
C GLY A 349 -35.16 10.01 -0.48
N ASP A 350 -35.87 10.40 0.58
CA ASP A 350 -35.35 11.35 1.57
C ASP A 350 -34.43 10.66 2.58
N LYS A 351 -33.32 11.32 2.97
CA LYS A 351 -32.36 10.73 3.93
C LYS A 351 -33.01 10.36 5.27
N GLY A 352 -34.10 11.06 5.63
CA GLY A 352 -34.83 10.89 6.87
C GLY A 352 -34.12 11.49 8.07
N THR A 353 -34.78 11.31 9.21
CA THR A 353 -34.25 11.71 10.52
C THR A 353 -33.76 10.48 11.26
N GLU A 354 -32.63 10.62 11.96
CA GLU A 354 -32.14 9.59 12.85
C GLU A 354 -33.18 9.25 13.92
N ILE A 355 -33.44 7.95 14.09
CA ILE A 355 -34.32 7.43 15.14
C ILE A 355 -33.58 6.52 16.13
N LEU A 356 -32.45 5.93 15.70
CA LEU A 356 -31.64 5.03 16.52
C LEU A 356 -30.15 5.20 16.19
N SER A 357 -29.32 5.12 17.24
CA SER A 357 -27.87 4.98 17.15
C SER A 357 -27.46 3.75 17.94
N LEU A 358 -26.71 2.86 17.30
CA LEU A 358 -26.44 1.49 17.75
C LEU A 358 -24.94 1.24 17.76
N GLY A 359 -24.47 0.37 18.64
CA GLY A 359 -23.06 -0.02 18.71
C GLY A 359 -22.61 -0.90 17.54
N THR A 360 -21.29 -1.12 17.46
CA THR A 360 -20.64 -2.06 16.53
C THR A 360 -21.27 -3.45 16.59
N GLY A 361 -21.26 -4.17 15.47
CA GLY A 361 -21.76 -5.56 15.39
C GLY A 361 -23.29 -5.71 15.41
N VAL A 362 -24.06 -4.63 15.66
CA VAL A 362 -25.53 -4.70 15.61
C VAL A 362 -26.01 -4.82 14.17
N ARG A 363 -26.95 -5.76 13.93
CA ARG A 363 -27.55 -6.07 12.62
C ARG A 363 -29.08 -6.06 12.63
N LYS A 364 -29.67 -5.78 13.79
CA LYS A 364 -31.11 -5.80 14.02
C LYS A 364 -31.50 -4.68 14.96
N ALA A 365 -32.62 -4.03 14.68
CA ALA A 365 -33.16 -2.95 15.47
C ALA A 365 -34.70 -2.96 15.46
N TYR A 366 -35.29 -2.20 16.37
CA TYR A 366 -36.74 -2.10 16.53
C TYR A 366 -37.16 -0.63 16.58
N ASP A 367 -38.09 -0.26 15.70
CA ASP A 367 -38.77 1.03 15.76
C ASP A 367 -40.13 0.84 16.43
N THR A 368 -40.27 1.39 17.64
CA THR A 368 -41.48 1.29 18.47
C THR A 368 -42.34 2.56 18.44
N ASN A 369 -41.96 3.57 17.63
CA ASN A 369 -42.63 4.87 17.60
C ASN A 369 -43.37 5.04 16.27
N ILE A 370 -44.28 4.11 15.98
CA ILE A 370 -44.99 4.00 14.71
C ILE A 370 -46.49 4.26 14.88
N GLU A 371 -47.13 4.75 13.82
CA GLU A 371 -48.58 4.92 13.75
C GLU A 371 -49.16 4.00 12.68
N ALA A 372 -50.37 3.47 12.89
CA ALA A 372 -51.07 2.62 11.94
C ALA A 372 -51.47 3.39 10.65
N GLY A 373 -51.43 2.72 9.50
CA GLY A 373 -51.78 3.29 8.20
C GLY A 373 -50.73 4.24 7.61
N LYS A 374 -49.51 4.26 8.17
CA LYS A 374 -48.39 5.08 7.68
C LYS A 374 -47.42 4.25 6.86
N THR A 375 -46.86 4.86 5.82
CA THR A 375 -45.73 4.29 5.08
C THR A 375 -44.43 4.91 5.58
N TYR A 376 -43.53 4.06 6.06
CA TYR A 376 -42.20 4.46 6.49
C TYR A 376 -41.13 3.92 5.56
N TYR A 377 -40.11 4.74 5.35
CA TYR A 377 -38.90 4.42 4.62
C TYR A 377 -37.71 4.50 5.57
N TYR A 378 -36.91 3.43 5.60
CA TYR A 378 -35.76 3.28 6.47
C TYR A 378 -34.47 3.18 5.68
N ARG A 379 -33.40 3.71 6.25
CA ARG A 379 -32.02 3.53 5.79
C ARG A 379 -31.08 3.37 6.99
N VAL A 380 -30.00 2.63 6.80
CA VAL A 380 -28.95 2.44 7.80
C VAL A 380 -27.63 2.95 7.24
N GLN A 381 -26.82 3.56 8.10
CA GLN A 381 -25.46 4.01 7.81
C GLN A 381 -24.50 3.39 8.82
N ALA A 382 -23.32 2.96 8.38
CA ALA A 382 -22.24 2.58 9.28
C ALA A 382 -21.46 3.84 9.70
N LEU A 383 -21.07 3.91 10.97
CA LEU A 383 -20.35 5.04 11.57
C LEU A 383 -18.88 4.66 11.76
N SER A 384 -17.94 5.58 11.56
CA SER A 384 -16.49 5.30 11.76
C SER A 384 -15.69 6.41 12.46
N GLY A 385 -16.35 7.43 13.02
CA GLY A 385 -15.69 8.54 13.72
C GLY A 385 -14.94 9.53 12.81
N VAL A 386 -14.54 9.12 11.61
CA VAL A 386 -13.89 9.95 10.58
C VAL A 386 -14.92 10.40 9.53
N SER A 387 -15.49 9.43 8.81
CA SER A 387 -16.62 9.65 7.92
C SER A 387 -17.59 8.47 8.01
N ASP A 388 -18.87 8.75 8.08
CA ASP A 388 -19.89 7.72 7.97
C ASP A 388 -19.88 7.12 6.54
N SER A 389 -20.38 5.89 6.39
CA SER A 389 -20.55 5.24 5.09
C SER A 389 -21.59 5.97 4.24
N ASP A 390 -21.80 5.56 3.00
CA ASP A 390 -23.06 5.88 2.32
C ASP A 390 -24.25 5.20 3.01
N LEU A 391 -25.47 5.63 2.66
CA LEU A 391 -26.70 5.00 3.15
C LEU A 391 -26.91 3.63 2.48
N SER A 392 -27.50 2.70 3.21
CA SER A 392 -27.99 1.42 2.68
C SER A 392 -29.06 1.60 1.60
N ASN A 393 -29.52 0.47 1.05
CA ASN A 393 -30.79 0.42 0.34
C ASN A 393 -31.93 0.98 1.22
N GLU A 394 -32.96 1.55 0.58
CA GLU A 394 -34.17 2.00 1.26
C GLU A 394 -35.09 0.80 1.49
N ALA A 395 -35.44 0.53 2.75
CA ALA A 395 -36.47 -0.42 3.11
C ALA A 395 -37.80 0.31 3.31
N VAL A 396 -38.89 -0.23 2.78
CA VAL A 396 -40.23 0.37 2.85
C VAL A 396 -41.20 -0.57 3.54
N ILE A 397 -42.08 -0.01 4.35
CA ILE A 397 -43.19 -0.75 4.96
C ILE A 397 -44.39 0.17 5.21
N THR A 398 -45.60 -0.36 5.04
CA THR A 398 -46.85 0.30 5.44
C THR A 398 -47.42 -0.43 6.65
N THR A 399 -47.73 0.30 7.71
CA THR A 399 -48.21 -0.25 8.98
C THR A 399 -49.70 -0.55 8.94
N GLU A 400 -50.10 -1.69 9.50
CA GLU A 400 -51.50 -2.08 9.71
C GLU A 400 -52.10 -1.54 11.02
#